data_AF-A0AAN6U5M5-F1
#
_entry.id   AF-A0AAN6U5M5-F1
#
_cell.length_a   1.000
_cell.length_b   1.000
_cell.length_c   1.000
_cell.angle_alpha   90.00
_cell.angle_beta   90.00
_cell.angle_gamma   90.00
#
_symmetry.space_group_name_H-M   'P 1'
#
loop_
_entity.id
_entity.type
_entity.pdbx_description
1 polymer ?
#
loop_
_entity_poly.entity_id
_entity_poly.type
_entity_poly.pdbx_seq_one_letter_code
_entity_poly.pdbx_strand_id
1 'polypeptide(L)'
;MAAMMATRRPRGDEDGVDGRTPLLENHSVESTSQVPVWTARRLYVSHFLSTWNSRVFEFGAVLYLARIFPGTLLLMSLYALTRGLAAILFAPIVGQYVDTGNRLQVVRVSIVSQRLAVAASCVILYSFAVGLPLCYGGETGILVLLCFLACIEKLSSIMNMVAVEKDWVVIVAAKNHTVLVTMNAQMRRIDLFCNLFGPLFIALIDGSSTKAAIMVNFVMNVTSVVVEYYAIARVYHEVPKLQEPKHEPRPEAADIDEEQVPKPRFARGWRRIHGLFSKTAENFRTYFRHRAFLASFAGALLYFTVLSFASQMVTYLLSVGYSATQVGLARTLSVGFEVLSTWVAPWLMGRVGPVRAGLWLSSCQLTTLIAGTALFWIFNGKPGASASSLMAGTILSRLGLRGFDLCVQLIVQEEVEAEIRGAFSSVEAAWQNAFELLSFASTIFFSRPEQFKWPSLISVAAVASAWAAYTGFVYVRRGHLLHPFRRTTEG
;
A
#
# COMPACT_ATOMS: atom_id res chain seq x y z
N MET A 1 51.33 80.10 20.17
CA MET A 1 50.80 81.47 20.04
C MET A 1 49.28 81.35 20.18
N ALA A 2 48.75 81.70 21.36
CA ALA A 2 47.33 81.70 21.80
C ALA A 2 46.59 80.33 21.77
N ALA A 3 45.82 79.87 22.76
CA ALA A 3 45.44 80.37 24.08
C ALA A 3 45.03 79.17 24.96
N MET A 4 44.94 79.45 26.26
CA MET A 4 44.94 78.55 27.42
C MET A 4 43.53 78.46 28.05
N MET A 5 43.35 77.46 28.93
CA MET A 5 42.28 77.27 29.95
C MET A 5 41.01 76.51 29.50
N ALA A 6 40.66 75.31 30.01
CA ALA A 6 40.58 74.70 31.36
C ALA A 6 39.10 74.52 31.74
N THR A 7 38.61 73.30 31.98
CA THR A 7 38.23 72.70 33.28
C THR A 7 37.06 71.73 32.96
N ARG A 8 36.70 70.64 33.64
CA ARG A 8 36.87 70.10 34.99
C ARG A 8 36.38 68.63 34.94
N ARG A 9 37.04 67.70 35.64
CA ARG A 9 36.40 66.44 36.12
C ARG A 9 35.88 66.68 37.54
N PRO A 10 34.96 65.83 38.03
CA PRO A 10 35.14 65.28 39.37
C PRO A 10 35.09 63.73 39.40
N ARG A 11 35.67 63.19 40.47
CA ARG A 11 35.71 61.79 40.94
C ARG A 11 34.84 61.67 42.20
N GLY A 12 34.39 60.45 42.50
CA GLY A 12 33.73 60.02 43.75
C GLY A 12 32.24 59.69 43.51
N ASP A 13 31.63 58.59 43.95
CA ASP A 13 31.95 57.62 45.01
C ASP A 13 31.27 56.25 44.74
N GLU A 14 31.61 55.27 45.57
CA GLU A 14 31.15 53.87 45.65
C GLU A 14 29.68 53.69 46.06
N ASP A 15 29.26 52.41 46.03
CA ASP A 15 28.02 51.78 46.54
C ASP A 15 26.79 51.69 45.62
N GLY A 16 26.42 50.43 45.28
CA GLY A 16 25.16 50.12 44.62
C GLY A 16 25.12 48.74 43.96
N VAL A 17 25.06 47.68 44.78
CA VAL A 17 24.65 46.34 44.36
C VAL A 17 23.24 46.39 43.77
N ASP A 18 23.07 46.10 42.48
CA ASP A 18 21.96 45.25 42.00
C ASP A 18 22.01 44.96 40.50
N GLY A 19 21.81 43.69 40.17
CA GLY A 19 20.93 43.29 39.07
C GLY A 19 21.44 43.33 37.62
N ARG A 20 21.68 42.11 37.10
CA ARG A 20 21.48 41.67 35.70
C ARG A 20 22.67 41.82 34.74
N THR A 21 23.68 40.98 34.95
CA THR A 21 24.30 40.27 33.83
C THR A 21 23.30 39.25 33.29
N PRO A 22 22.99 39.21 31.97
CA PRO A 22 22.30 38.07 31.41
C PRO A 22 23.28 36.90 31.48
N LEU A 23 23.00 35.99 32.41
CA LEU A 23 23.57 34.66 32.44
C LEU A 23 23.53 34.11 31.02
N LEU A 24 24.68 33.64 30.56
CA LEU A 24 24.81 32.74 29.43
C LEU A 24 23.66 31.74 29.52
N GLU A 25 22.67 31.93 28.67
CA GLU A 25 21.65 30.94 28.42
C GLU A 25 22.43 29.74 27.93
N ASN A 26 22.56 28.75 28.82
CA ASN A 26 22.91 27.40 28.44
C ASN A 26 21.92 27.06 27.32
N HIS A 27 22.33 27.27 26.07
CA HIS A 27 22.06 26.31 25.03
C HIS A 27 22.65 25.00 25.55
N SER A 28 21.91 24.34 26.44
CA SER A 28 21.87 22.91 26.50
C SER A 28 21.76 22.52 25.04
N VAL A 29 22.87 22.04 24.50
CA VAL A 29 22.93 21.20 23.32
C VAL A 29 21.63 20.43 23.36
N GLU A 30 20.70 20.75 22.46
CA GLU A 30 19.51 19.93 22.24
C GLU A 30 20.10 18.55 22.02
N SER A 31 20.04 17.73 23.08
CA SER A 31 20.46 16.36 23.03
C SER A 31 19.64 15.82 21.88
N THR A 32 20.29 15.59 20.74
CA THR A 32 19.67 14.95 19.59
C THR A 32 19.05 13.71 20.18
N SER A 33 17.73 13.72 20.34
CA SER A 33 17.00 12.68 21.05
C SER A 33 16.98 11.48 20.11
N GLN A 34 18.13 10.81 20.06
CA GLN A 34 18.38 9.64 19.24
C GLN A 34 17.62 8.52 19.91
N VAL A 35 16.68 7.93 19.17
CA VAL A 35 15.96 6.73 19.61
C VAL A 35 17.01 5.66 19.93
N PRO A 36 16.93 4.99 21.09
CA PRO A 36 17.84 3.91 21.41
C PRO A 36 17.84 2.88 20.27
N VAL A 37 19.04 2.57 19.75
CA VAL A 37 19.22 1.69 18.57
C VAL A 37 18.50 0.35 18.75
N TRP A 38 18.47 -0.17 19.98
CA TRP A 38 17.79 -1.41 20.33
C TRP A 38 16.27 -1.33 20.22
N THR A 39 15.65 -0.20 20.60
CA THR A 39 14.21 0.01 20.48
C THR A 39 13.79 0.08 19.01
N ALA A 40 14.54 0.84 18.19
CA ALA A 40 14.32 0.89 16.75
C ALA A 40 14.50 -0.50 16.10
N ARG A 41 15.58 -1.23 16.46
CA ARG A 41 15.85 -2.58 15.94
C ARG A 41 14.74 -3.57 16.29
N ARG A 42 14.22 -3.54 17.51
CA ARG A 42 13.10 -4.42 17.91
C ARG A 42 11.82 -4.11 17.16
N LEU A 43 11.53 -2.83 16.95
CA LEU A 43 10.40 -2.40 16.12
C LEU A 43 10.55 -2.89 14.67
N TYR A 44 11.75 -2.76 14.09
CA TYR A 44 12.05 -3.26 12.75
C TYR A 44 11.98 -4.78 12.64
N VAL A 45 12.47 -5.53 13.63
CA VAL A 45 12.37 -7.01 13.63
C VAL A 45 10.91 -7.42 13.69
N SER A 46 10.10 -6.77 14.55
CA SER A 46 8.68 -7.10 14.62
C SER A 46 7.95 -6.76 13.33
N HIS A 47 8.23 -5.60 12.73
CA HIS A 47 7.65 -5.20 11.45
C HIS A 47 8.05 -6.16 10.33
N PHE A 48 9.35 -6.51 10.26
CA PHE A 48 9.87 -7.49 9.31
C PHE A 48 9.16 -8.82 9.43
N LEU A 49 9.07 -9.41 10.63
CA LEU A 49 8.39 -10.69 10.84
C LEU A 49 6.91 -10.62 10.48
N SER A 50 6.23 -9.52 10.85
CA SER A 50 4.83 -9.31 10.49
C SER A 50 4.62 -9.28 8.98
N THR A 51 5.34 -8.41 8.29
CA THR A 51 5.23 -8.22 6.84
C THR A 51 5.71 -9.44 6.07
N TRP A 52 6.82 -10.05 6.46
CA TRP A 52 7.36 -11.27 5.84
C TRP A 52 6.33 -12.40 5.84
N ASN A 53 5.80 -12.74 7.02
CA ASN A 53 4.83 -13.82 7.15
C ASN A 53 3.54 -13.53 6.37
N SER A 54 3.05 -12.29 6.41
CA SER A 54 1.85 -11.90 5.65
C SER A 54 2.07 -12.07 4.14
N ARG A 55 3.21 -11.60 3.59
CA ARG A 55 3.52 -11.74 2.16
C ARG A 55 3.71 -13.21 1.74
N VAL A 56 4.41 -13.99 2.57
CA VAL A 56 4.65 -15.42 2.34
C VAL A 56 3.33 -16.20 2.33
N PHE A 57 2.44 -15.96 3.31
CA PHE A 57 1.15 -16.63 3.36
C PHE A 57 0.19 -16.17 2.27
N GLU A 58 0.11 -14.86 1.99
CA GLU A 58 -0.77 -14.33 0.94
C GLU A 58 -0.47 -14.96 -0.43
N PHE A 59 0.80 -15.10 -0.78
CA PHE A 59 1.18 -15.77 -2.03
C PHE A 59 1.07 -17.29 -1.93
N GLY A 60 1.52 -17.89 -0.81
CA GLY A 60 1.47 -19.32 -0.57
C GLY A 60 0.04 -19.87 -0.66
N ALA A 61 -0.95 -19.21 -0.04
CA ALA A 61 -2.34 -19.62 -0.08
C ALA A 61 -2.90 -19.77 -1.50
N VAL A 62 -2.51 -18.86 -2.42
CA VAL A 62 -2.89 -18.96 -3.83
C VAL A 62 -2.28 -20.21 -4.49
N LEU A 63 -1.00 -20.49 -4.23
CA LEU A 63 -0.32 -21.68 -4.76
C LEU A 63 -0.96 -22.97 -4.21
N TYR A 64 -1.24 -23.01 -2.91
CA TYR A 64 -1.81 -24.18 -2.23
C TYR A 64 -3.21 -24.49 -2.78
N LEU A 65 -4.07 -23.47 -2.89
CA LEU A 65 -5.42 -23.63 -3.44
C LEU A 65 -5.38 -24.09 -4.91
N ALA A 66 -4.47 -23.56 -5.73
CA ALA A 66 -4.30 -23.97 -7.11
C ALA A 66 -3.89 -25.45 -7.26
N ARG A 67 -3.05 -25.95 -6.34
CA ARG A 67 -2.60 -27.35 -6.33
C ARG A 67 -3.64 -28.30 -5.78
N ILE A 68 -4.39 -27.91 -4.75
CA ILE A 68 -5.41 -28.74 -4.10
C ILE A 68 -6.65 -28.87 -4.98
N PHE A 69 -7.08 -27.79 -5.65
CA PHE A 69 -8.26 -27.78 -6.52
C PHE A 69 -7.88 -27.48 -7.97
N PRO A 70 -7.27 -28.45 -8.69
CA PRO A 70 -6.86 -28.25 -10.07
C PRO A 70 -8.08 -28.07 -10.99
N GLY A 71 -7.94 -27.24 -12.02
CA GLY A 71 -8.94 -27.13 -13.11
C GLY A 71 -10.04 -26.07 -12.92
N THR A 72 -10.05 -25.33 -11.80
CA THR A 72 -10.99 -24.20 -11.61
C THR A 72 -10.30 -22.97 -11.03
N LEU A 73 -10.53 -21.81 -11.65
CA LEU A 73 -10.04 -20.51 -11.16
C LEU A 73 -10.98 -19.90 -10.10
N LEU A 74 -12.22 -20.40 -10.02
CA LEU A 74 -13.31 -19.77 -9.27
C LEU A 74 -12.98 -19.64 -7.79
N LEU A 75 -12.45 -20.69 -7.18
CA LEU A 75 -12.20 -20.71 -5.73
C LEU A 75 -11.13 -19.70 -5.32
N MET A 76 -10.04 -19.59 -6.09
CA MET A 76 -8.96 -18.64 -5.82
C MET A 76 -9.41 -17.21 -6.07
N SER A 77 -10.20 -16.97 -7.13
CA SER A 77 -10.80 -15.67 -7.38
C SER A 77 -11.77 -15.27 -6.26
N LEU A 78 -12.59 -16.20 -5.75
CA LEU A 78 -13.50 -15.93 -4.63
C LEU A 78 -12.74 -15.67 -3.33
N TYR A 79 -11.70 -16.44 -3.04
CA TYR A 79 -10.81 -16.23 -1.90
C TYR A 79 -10.13 -14.86 -1.96
N ALA A 80 -9.57 -14.48 -3.11
CA ALA A 80 -8.93 -13.18 -3.29
C ALA A 80 -9.95 -12.02 -3.24
N LEU A 81 -11.11 -12.19 -3.88
CA LEU A 81 -12.17 -11.18 -3.90
C LEU A 81 -12.73 -10.93 -2.51
N THR A 82 -13.07 -11.99 -1.75
CA THR A 82 -13.62 -11.85 -0.39
C THR A 82 -12.62 -11.15 0.53
N ARG A 83 -11.34 -11.51 0.44
CA ARG A 83 -10.23 -10.84 1.14
C ARG A 83 -10.11 -9.35 0.77
N GLY A 84 -10.18 -9.02 -0.52
CA GLY A 84 -10.13 -7.64 -1.01
C GLY A 84 -11.35 -6.81 -0.58
N LEU A 85 -12.56 -7.37 -0.74
CA LEU A 85 -13.81 -6.75 -0.29
C LEU A 85 -13.81 -6.52 1.22
N ALA A 86 -13.34 -7.48 2.02
CA ALA A 86 -13.23 -7.30 3.45
C ALA A 86 -12.29 -6.14 3.81
N ALA A 87 -11.12 -6.05 3.15
CA ALA A 87 -10.20 -4.93 3.35
C ALA A 87 -10.87 -3.58 3.07
N ILE A 88 -11.65 -3.46 2.00
CA ILE A 88 -12.36 -2.22 1.64
C ILE A 88 -13.48 -1.91 2.63
N LEU A 89 -14.37 -2.88 2.90
CA LEU A 89 -15.57 -2.66 3.70
C LEU A 89 -15.25 -2.40 5.18
N PHE A 90 -14.22 -3.06 5.72
CA PHE A 90 -13.85 -2.96 7.14
C PHE A 90 -12.67 -2.02 7.41
N ALA A 91 -12.04 -1.40 6.40
CA ALA A 91 -10.96 -0.43 6.60
C ALA A 91 -11.33 0.70 7.59
N PRO A 92 -12.52 1.33 7.53
CA PRO A 92 -12.90 2.38 8.48
C PRO A 92 -13.00 1.86 9.92
N ILE A 93 -13.52 0.64 10.10
CA ILE A 93 -13.69 0.01 11.42
C ILE A 93 -12.31 -0.30 12.01
N VAL A 94 -11.40 -0.85 11.20
CA VAL A 94 -10.01 -1.10 11.61
C VAL A 94 -9.32 0.21 12.01
N GLY A 95 -9.49 1.29 11.22
CA GLY A 95 -8.93 2.60 11.55
C GLY A 95 -9.46 3.15 12.88
N GLN A 96 -10.78 3.13 13.09
CA GLN A 96 -11.40 3.56 14.35
C GLN A 96 -10.93 2.74 15.55
N TYR A 97 -10.78 1.42 15.40
CA TYR A 97 -10.28 0.56 16.46
C TYR A 97 -8.81 0.86 16.79
N VAL A 98 -7.98 1.15 15.78
CA VAL A 98 -6.60 1.60 16.00
C VAL A 98 -6.58 2.94 16.74
N ASP A 99 -7.40 3.90 16.34
CA ASP A 99 -7.40 5.26 16.89
C ASP A 99 -7.94 5.36 18.32
N THR A 100 -8.89 4.50 18.68
CA THR A 100 -9.54 4.51 20.02
C THR A 100 -8.96 3.48 20.98
N GLY A 101 -8.38 2.40 20.46
CA GLY A 101 -7.89 1.30 21.27
C GLY A 101 -6.59 1.60 22.01
N ASN A 102 -6.35 0.84 23.10
CA ASN A 102 -5.05 0.86 23.76
C ASN A 102 -3.96 0.39 22.78
N ARG A 103 -2.90 1.19 22.65
CA ARG A 103 -1.82 1.01 21.68
C ARG A 103 -1.21 -0.39 21.70
N LEU A 104 -0.91 -0.92 22.88
CA LEU A 104 -0.33 -2.26 23.03
C LEU A 104 -1.34 -3.35 22.71
N GLN A 105 -2.58 -3.18 23.16
CA GLN A 105 -3.65 -4.14 22.92
C GLN A 105 -3.96 -4.26 21.43
N VAL A 106 -4.11 -3.14 20.72
CA VAL A 106 -4.38 -3.10 19.27
C VAL A 106 -3.34 -3.90 18.51
N VAL A 107 -2.06 -3.63 18.78
CA VAL A 107 -0.95 -4.30 18.10
C VAL A 107 -0.88 -5.79 18.47
N ARG A 108 -1.00 -6.16 19.76
CA ARG A 108 -1.00 -7.56 20.18
C ARG A 108 -2.16 -8.36 19.59
N VAL A 109 -3.36 -7.78 19.60
CA VAL A 109 -4.54 -8.41 19.01
C VAL A 109 -4.29 -8.63 17.53
N SER A 110 -3.78 -7.64 16.79
CA SER A 110 -3.48 -7.80 15.36
C SER A 110 -2.50 -8.94 15.09
N ILE A 111 -1.43 -9.06 15.88
CA ILE A 111 -0.43 -10.12 15.70
C ILE A 111 -1.04 -11.48 16.01
N VAL A 112 -1.71 -11.63 17.15
CA VAL A 112 -2.26 -12.92 17.57
C VAL A 112 -3.38 -13.37 16.63
N SER A 113 -4.32 -12.48 16.25
CA SER A 113 -5.42 -12.82 15.35
C SER A 113 -4.90 -13.20 13.96
N GLN A 114 -3.89 -12.50 13.45
CA GLN A 114 -3.25 -12.84 12.18
C GLN A 114 -2.61 -14.23 12.23
N ARG A 115 -1.81 -14.52 13.26
CA ARG A 115 -1.08 -15.80 13.39
C ARG A 115 -2.00 -16.99 13.59
N LEU A 116 -3.04 -16.84 14.41
CA LEU A 116 -4.06 -17.87 14.60
C LEU A 116 -4.84 -18.14 13.31
N ALA A 117 -5.22 -17.09 12.57
CA ALA A 117 -5.93 -17.25 11.30
C ALA A 117 -5.07 -18.00 10.26
N VAL A 118 -3.78 -17.68 10.18
CA VAL A 118 -2.83 -18.38 9.28
C VAL A 118 -2.61 -19.82 9.71
N ALA A 119 -2.35 -20.06 11.01
CA ALA A 119 -2.13 -21.40 11.53
C ALA A 119 -3.34 -22.31 11.29
N ALA A 120 -4.55 -21.82 11.56
CA ALA A 120 -5.79 -22.55 11.28
C ALA A 120 -5.97 -22.83 9.78
N SER A 121 -5.69 -21.84 8.92
CA SER A 121 -5.73 -22.01 7.46
C SER A 121 -4.74 -23.08 6.99
N CYS A 122 -3.52 -23.09 7.52
CA CYS A 122 -2.51 -24.10 7.20
C CYS A 122 -2.94 -25.51 7.61
N VAL A 123 -3.56 -25.69 8.79
CA VAL A 123 -4.08 -27.00 9.23
C VAL A 123 -5.16 -27.50 8.27
N ILE A 124 -6.08 -26.63 7.88
CA ILE A 124 -7.14 -26.95 6.92
C ILE A 124 -6.55 -27.34 5.55
N LEU A 125 -5.66 -26.50 5.00
CA LEU A 125 -5.04 -26.73 3.70
C LEU A 125 -4.16 -28.00 3.70
N TYR A 126 -3.46 -28.28 4.81
CA TYR A 126 -2.69 -29.52 4.96
C TYR A 126 -3.59 -30.75 4.98
N SER A 127 -4.74 -30.66 5.65
CA SER A 127 -5.73 -31.74 5.71
C SER A 127 -6.23 -32.12 4.31
N PHE A 128 -6.54 -31.13 3.47
CA PHE A 128 -6.86 -31.35 2.07
C PHE A 128 -5.68 -31.90 1.27
N ALA A 129 -4.47 -31.40 1.48
CA ALA A 129 -3.28 -31.86 0.77
C ALA A 129 -2.93 -33.33 1.08
N VAL A 130 -3.33 -33.85 2.25
CA VAL A 130 -3.15 -35.27 2.63
C VAL A 130 -4.31 -36.16 2.14
N GLY A 131 -5.42 -35.57 1.70
CA GLY A 131 -6.56 -36.31 1.14
C GLY A 131 -7.48 -36.92 2.21
N LEU A 132 -7.63 -36.25 3.36
CA LEU A 132 -8.58 -36.70 4.39
C LEU A 132 -10.02 -36.65 3.83
N PRO A 133 -10.80 -37.75 3.92
CA PRO A 133 -12.16 -37.78 3.41
C PRO A 133 -13.05 -36.85 4.23
N LEU A 134 -13.75 -35.95 3.55
CA LEU A 134 -14.76 -35.07 4.15
C LEU A 134 -16.16 -35.66 3.97
N CYS A 135 -17.03 -35.44 4.94
CA CYS A 135 -18.45 -35.73 4.80
C CYS A 135 -19.04 -34.96 3.61
N TYR A 136 -20.02 -35.56 2.92
CA TYR A 136 -20.69 -34.97 1.77
C TYR A 136 -21.24 -33.57 2.12
N GLY A 137 -20.80 -32.53 1.40
CA GLY A 137 -21.14 -31.12 1.66
C GLY A 137 -20.24 -30.36 2.64
N GLY A 138 -19.32 -31.04 3.34
CA GLY A 138 -18.35 -30.41 4.25
C GLY A 138 -17.29 -29.57 3.54
N GLU A 139 -16.97 -29.89 2.28
CA GLU A 139 -15.99 -29.17 1.48
C GLU A 139 -16.35 -27.69 1.33
N THR A 140 -17.59 -27.38 0.93
CA THR A 140 -18.07 -26.00 0.79
C THR A 140 -18.00 -25.24 2.12
N GLY A 141 -18.38 -25.87 3.23
CA GLY A 141 -18.30 -25.26 4.56
C GLY A 141 -16.88 -24.89 4.96
N ILE A 142 -15.92 -25.77 4.67
CA ILE A 142 -14.50 -25.53 4.97
C ILE A 142 -13.91 -24.46 4.02
N LEU A 143 -14.35 -24.40 2.77
CA LEU A 143 -13.94 -23.33 1.84
C LEU A 143 -14.45 -21.96 2.29
N VAL A 144 -15.68 -21.88 2.79
CA VAL A 144 -16.22 -20.64 3.41
C VAL A 144 -15.41 -20.27 4.64
N LEU A 145 -15.05 -21.25 5.47
CA LEU A 145 -14.18 -21.03 6.63
C LEU A 145 -12.79 -20.51 6.22
N LEU A 146 -12.17 -21.05 5.17
CA LEU A 146 -10.91 -20.55 4.63
C LEU A 146 -11.02 -19.09 4.17
N CYS A 147 -12.08 -18.73 3.46
CA CYS A 147 -12.31 -17.34 3.05
C CYS A 147 -12.48 -16.41 4.27
N PHE A 148 -13.22 -16.87 5.28
CA PHE A 148 -13.40 -16.12 6.53
C PHE A 148 -12.07 -15.91 7.28
N LEU A 149 -11.25 -16.94 7.42
CA LEU A 149 -9.92 -16.85 8.02
C LEU A 149 -9.00 -15.90 7.22
N ALA A 150 -9.09 -15.92 5.89
CA ALA A 150 -8.34 -15.01 5.03
C ALA A 150 -8.72 -13.54 5.22
N CYS A 151 -10.00 -13.26 5.47
CA CYS A 151 -10.48 -11.93 5.83
C CYS A 151 -9.91 -11.49 7.18
N ILE A 152 -9.94 -12.36 8.20
CA ILE A 152 -9.35 -12.08 9.52
C ILE A 152 -7.86 -11.78 9.38
N GLU A 153 -7.10 -12.61 8.66
CA GLU A 153 -5.67 -12.40 8.42
C GLU A 153 -5.42 -11.04 7.75
N LYS A 154 -6.18 -10.71 6.70
CA LYS A 154 -6.01 -9.45 5.96
C LYS A 154 -6.28 -8.23 6.84
N LEU A 155 -7.38 -8.24 7.58
CA LEU A 155 -7.76 -7.12 8.45
C LEU A 155 -6.76 -6.95 9.58
N SER A 156 -6.29 -8.06 10.15
CA SER A 156 -5.26 -8.05 11.20
C SER A 156 -3.93 -7.51 10.68
N SER A 157 -3.54 -7.90 9.46
CA SER A 157 -2.35 -7.36 8.79
C SER A 157 -2.44 -5.85 8.56
N ILE A 158 -3.58 -5.35 8.05
CA ILE A 158 -3.83 -3.92 7.85
C ILE A 158 -3.77 -3.19 9.19
N MET A 159 -4.41 -3.73 10.22
CA MET A 159 -4.42 -3.16 11.57
C MET A 159 -3.00 -3.03 12.13
N ASN A 160 -2.17 -4.07 12.01
CA ASN A 160 -0.78 -4.01 12.46
C ASN A 160 0.03 -2.96 11.69
N MET A 161 -0.11 -2.91 10.36
CA MET A 161 0.58 -1.93 9.51
C MET A 161 0.23 -0.49 9.92
N VAL A 162 -1.07 -0.18 10.07
CA VAL A 162 -1.52 1.16 10.45
C VAL A 162 -1.05 1.51 11.86
N ALA A 163 -1.20 0.60 12.83
CA ALA A 163 -0.80 0.84 14.21
C ALA A 163 0.73 1.03 14.36
N VAL A 164 1.54 0.28 13.63
CA VAL A 164 3.00 0.37 13.74
C VAL A 164 3.55 1.54 12.93
N GLU A 165 3.26 1.60 11.63
CA GLU A 165 3.88 2.59 10.73
C GLU A 165 3.33 4.00 10.90
N LYS A 166 2.01 4.14 11.10
CA LYS A 166 1.37 5.46 11.13
C LYS A 166 1.32 6.07 12.51
N ASP A 167 1.57 5.29 13.55
CA ASP A 167 1.33 5.70 14.93
C ASP A 167 2.54 5.42 15.82
N TRP A 168 2.98 4.16 15.98
CA TRP A 168 4.15 3.87 16.83
C TRP A 168 5.45 4.50 16.33
N VAL A 169 5.75 4.42 15.02
CA VAL A 169 6.96 5.03 14.44
C VAL A 169 6.98 6.54 14.68
N VAL A 170 5.83 7.20 14.57
CA VAL A 170 5.70 8.65 14.80
C VAL A 170 6.02 9.00 16.25
N ILE A 171 5.51 8.22 17.21
CA ILE A 171 5.72 8.49 18.64
C ILE A 171 7.14 8.18 19.08
N VAL A 172 7.71 7.09 18.56
CA VAL A 172 9.10 6.71 18.83
C VAL A 172 10.06 7.77 18.29
N ALA A 173 9.81 8.32 17.10
CA ALA A 173 10.59 9.43 16.55
C ALA A 173 10.38 10.77 17.28
N ALA A 174 9.33 10.87 18.12
CA ALA A 174 8.94 12.06 18.86
C ALA A 174 8.86 13.31 17.96
N LYS A 175 9.52 14.42 18.35
CA LYS A 175 9.55 15.68 17.57
C LYS A 175 10.72 15.74 16.57
N ASN A 176 11.52 14.67 16.44
CA ASN A 176 12.69 14.69 15.58
C ASN A 176 12.33 14.24 14.15
N HIS A 177 12.18 15.21 13.26
CA HIS A 177 11.83 14.96 11.86
C HIS A 177 12.86 14.09 11.12
N THR A 178 14.16 14.26 11.40
CA THR A 178 15.23 13.50 10.73
C THR A 178 15.18 12.01 11.08
N VAL A 179 14.88 11.69 12.35
CA VAL A 179 14.69 10.31 12.81
C VAL A 179 13.43 9.71 12.19
N LEU A 180 12.33 10.46 12.14
CA LEU A 180 11.07 10.00 11.52
C LEU A 180 11.25 9.61 10.05
N VAL A 181 11.92 10.47 9.26
CA VAL A 181 12.22 10.19 7.85
C VAL A 181 13.08 8.92 7.72
N THR A 182 14.10 8.78 8.56
CA THR A 182 14.98 7.60 8.56
C THR A 182 14.21 6.34 8.91
N MET A 183 13.37 6.36 9.95
CA MET A 183 12.59 5.21 10.36
C MET A 183 11.56 4.80 9.30
N ASN A 184 10.85 5.76 8.71
CA ASN A 184 9.91 5.51 7.61
C ASN A 184 10.60 4.91 6.39
N ALA A 185 11.79 5.41 6.04
CA ALA A 185 12.57 4.85 4.95
C ALA A 185 13.00 3.39 5.24
N GLN A 186 13.39 3.06 6.48
CA GLN A 186 13.72 1.68 6.85
C GLN A 186 12.49 0.76 6.82
N MET A 187 11.33 1.21 7.32
CA MET A 187 10.08 0.44 7.21
C MET A 187 9.75 0.12 5.75
N ARG A 188 9.83 1.13 4.87
CA ARG A 188 9.58 0.94 3.44
C ARG A 188 10.55 -0.04 2.78
N ARG A 189 11.83 -0.03 3.17
CA ARG A 189 12.83 -1.01 2.67
C ARG A 189 12.48 -2.43 3.09
N ILE A 190 12.04 -2.62 4.33
CA ILE A 190 11.57 -3.92 4.84
C ILE A 190 10.38 -4.40 4.02
N ASP A 191 9.40 -3.54 3.74
CA ASP A 191 8.22 -3.92 2.95
C ASP A 191 8.59 -4.37 1.54
N LEU A 192 9.46 -3.60 0.88
CA LEU A 192 9.94 -3.93 -0.46
C LEU A 192 10.73 -5.24 -0.47
N PHE A 193 11.58 -5.46 0.52
CA PHE A 193 12.32 -6.71 0.69
C PHE A 193 11.36 -7.90 0.84
N CYS A 194 10.38 -7.80 1.74
CA CYS A 194 9.40 -8.86 1.97
C CYS A 194 8.51 -9.11 0.75
N ASN A 195 8.12 -8.06 0.02
CA ASN A 195 7.32 -8.20 -1.19
C ASN A 195 8.09 -8.86 -2.34
N LEU A 196 9.41 -8.68 -2.39
CA LEU A 196 10.29 -9.29 -3.38
C LEU A 196 10.62 -10.75 -3.06
N PHE A 197 11.12 -11.00 -1.85
CA PHE A 197 11.68 -12.29 -1.46
C PHE A 197 10.68 -13.25 -0.82
N GLY A 198 9.62 -12.75 -0.16
CA GLY A 198 8.62 -13.60 0.48
C GLY A 198 7.90 -14.54 -0.51
N PRO A 199 7.31 -14.03 -1.60
CA PRO A 199 6.70 -14.86 -2.64
C PRO A 199 7.66 -15.86 -3.27
N LEU A 200 8.92 -15.46 -3.51
CA LEU A 200 9.96 -16.33 -4.07
C LEU A 200 10.30 -17.47 -3.10
N PHE A 201 10.53 -17.14 -1.83
CA PHE A 201 10.87 -18.11 -0.79
C PHE A 201 9.84 -19.25 -0.74
N ILE A 202 8.55 -18.92 -0.71
CA ILE A 202 7.51 -19.95 -0.61
C ILE A 202 7.27 -20.68 -1.92
N ALA A 203 7.43 -20.02 -3.07
CA ALA A 203 7.37 -20.66 -4.38
C ALA A 203 8.45 -21.74 -4.56
N LEU A 204 9.68 -21.48 -4.08
CA LEU A 204 10.77 -22.45 -4.15
C LEU A 204 10.45 -23.72 -3.36
N ILE A 205 9.88 -23.56 -2.16
CA ILE A 205 9.48 -24.68 -1.31
C ILE A 205 8.28 -25.43 -1.92
N ASP A 206 7.24 -24.71 -2.37
CA ASP A 206 6.06 -25.33 -3.00
C ASP A 206 6.41 -26.07 -4.29
N GLY A 207 7.37 -25.56 -5.06
CA GLY A 207 7.89 -26.23 -6.25
C GLY A 207 8.48 -27.61 -5.97
N SER A 208 8.99 -27.84 -4.76
CA SER A 208 9.44 -29.17 -4.32
C SER A 208 8.30 -30.01 -3.73
N SER A 209 7.52 -29.44 -2.80
CA SER A 209 6.41 -30.12 -2.14
C SER A 209 5.45 -29.10 -1.51
N THR A 210 4.19 -29.11 -1.97
CA THR A 210 3.12 -28.27 -1.41
C THR A 210 2.88 -28.57 0.08
N LYS A 211 2.98 -29.84 0.49
CA LYS A 211 2.85 -30.24 1.91
C LYS A 211 3.96 -29.61 2.76
N ALA A 212 5.20 -29.63 2.26
CA ALA A 212 6.32 -29.00 2.95
C ALA A 212 6.14 -27.48 3.03
N ALA A 213 5.66 -26.84 1.95
CA ALA A 213 5.41 -25.40 1.94
C ALA A 213 4.36 -24.98 2.98
N ILE A 214 3.25 -25.72 3.08
CA ILE A 214 2.21 -25.47 4.09
C ILE A 214 2.78 -25.64 5.50
N MET A 215 3.59 -26.68 5.74
CA MET A 215 4.21 -26.95 7.04
C MET A 215 5.22 -25.87 7.44
N VAL A 216 6.07 -25.42 6.51
CA VAL A 216 6.99 -24.31 6.75
C VAL A 216 6.23 -23.04 7.12
N ASN A 217 5.14 -22.74 6.40
CA ASN A 217 4.30 -21.58 6.70
C ASN A 217 3.69 -21.65 8.10
N PHE A 218 3.17 -22.83 8.48
CA PHE A 218 2.65 -23.09 9.82
C PHE A 218 3.70 -22.87 10.91
N VAL A 219 4.87 -23.54 10.80
CA VAL A 219 5.95 -23.46 11.79
C VAL A 219 6.47 -22.03 11.91
N MET A 220 6.63 -21.33 10.79
CA MET A 220 7.11 -19.95 10.74
C MET A 220 6.16 -19.00 11.48
N ASN A 221 4.83 -19.13 11.29
CA ASN A 221 3.85 -18.31 11.99
C ASN A 221 3.77 -18.63 13.49
N VAL A 222 3.80 -19.91 13.87
CA VAL A 222 3.79 -20.31 15.29
C VAL A 222 5.04 -19.83 16.02
N THR A 223 6.20 -19.90 15.36
CA THR A 223 7.47 -19.47 15.97
C THR A 223 7.56 -17.94 16.05
N SER A 224 7.11 -17.23 15.01
CA SER A 224 7.25 -15.77 14.97
C SER A 224 6.31 -15.05 15.95
N VAL A 225 5.14 -15.62 16.31
CA VAL A 225 4.21 -14.98 17.24
C VAL A 225 4.88 -14.70 18.58
N VAL A 226 5.70 -15.63 19.07
CA VAL A 226 6.41 -15.51 20.34
C VAL A 226 7.41 -14.35 20.26
N VAL A 227 8.21 -14.33 19.21
CA VAL A 227 9.24 -13.29 19.00
C VAL A 227 8.61 -11.90 18.83
N GLU A 228 7.59 -11.77 17.98
CA GLU A 228 6.87 -10.52 17.73
C GLU A 228 6.19 -10.01 19.01
N TYR A 229 5.49 -10.89 19.73
CA TYR A 229 4.77 -10.51 20.95
C TYR A 229 5.71 -9.93 22.02
N TYR A 230 6.87 -10.57 22.24
CA TYR A 230 7.87 -10.07 23.19
C TYR A 230 8.60 -8.82 22.69
N ALA A 231 8.94 -8.74 21.40
CA ALA A 231 9.63 -7.59 20.83
C ALA A 231 8.79 -6.30 21.00
N ILE A 232 7.50 -6.37 20.70
CA ILE A 232 6.58 -5.22 20.83
C ILE A 232 6.31 -4.86 22.28
N ALA A 233 6.16 -5.85 23.16
CA ALA A 233 6.02 -5.59 24.60
C ALA A 233 7.20 -4.80 25.16
N ARG A 234 8.42 -5.15 24.74
CA ARG A 234 9.64 -4.44 25.16
C ARG A 234 9.68 -3.01 24.62
N VAL A 235 9.35 -2.79 23.36
CA VAL A 235 9.30 -1.43 22.78
C VAL A 235 8.28 -0.56 23.53
N TYR A 236 7.12 -1.11 23.88
CA TYR A 236 6.09 -0.40 24.64
C TYR A 236 6.56 0.03 26.03
N HIS A 237 7.27 -0.83 26.74
CA HIS A 237 7.78 -0.51 28.07
C HIS A 237 8.99 0.44 28.04
N GLU A 238 9.79 0.43 26.96
CA GLU A 238 10.95 1.32 26.80
C GLU A 238 10.59 2.74 26.38
N VAL A 239 9.40 2.96 25.81
CA VAL A 239 8.95 4.28 25.33
C VAL A 239 7.72 4.71 26.13
N PRO A 240 7.88 5.48 27.23
CA PRO A 240 6.77 5.90 28.09
C PRO A 240 5.63 6.61 27.34
N LYS A 241 5.96 7.37 26.29
CA LYS A 241 4.98 8.07 25.45
C LYS A 241 4.00 7.13 24.72
N LEU A 242 4.35 5.87 24.51
CA LEU A 242 3.42 4.88 23.97
C LEU A 242 2.37 4.43 25.00
N GLN A 243 2.59 4.72 26.28
CA GLN A 243 1.70 4.35 27.38
C GLN A 243 0.68 5.45 27.68
N GLU A 244 0.93 6.66 27.19
CA GLU A 244 0.00 7.78 27.28
C GLU A 244 -1.29 7.48 26.49
N PRO A 245 -2.46 7.76 27.06
CA PRO A 245 -3.72 7.56 26.37
C PRO A 245 -3.81 8.47 25.14
N LYS A 246 -4.39 7.95 24.05
CA LYS A 246 -4.53 8.69 22.78
C LYS A 246 -5.38 9.95 22.89
N HIS A 247 -6.28 10.01 23.87
CA HIS A 247 -7.12 11.16 24.16
C HIS A 247 -6.93 11.56 25.62
N GLU A 248 -6.68 12.84 25.87
CA GLU A 248 -6.91 13.40 27.20
C GLU A 248 -8.41 13.27 27.51
N PRO A 249 -8.79 12.86 28.73
CA PRO A 249 -10.17 13.01 29.17
C PRO A 249 -10.51 14.50 29.08
N ARG A 250 -11.32 14.87 28.08
CA ARG A 250 -11.90 16.20 27.99
C ARG A 250 -12.56 16.48 29.34
N PRO A 251 -12.23 17.57 30.04
CA PRO A 251 -13.02 17.97 31.21
C PRO A 251 -14.46 18.02 30.73
N GLU A 252 -15.35 17.35 31.45
CA GLU A 252 -16.79 17.52 31.31
C GLU A 252 -17.07 19.01 31.54
N ALA A 253 -17.04 19.79 30.47
CA ALA A 253 -17.73 21.05 30.43
C ALA A 253 -19.18 20.66 30.65
N ALA A 254 -19.70 21.00 31.83
CA ALA A 254 -21.09 20.83 32.19
C ALA A 254 -21.95 21.25 31.00
N ASP A 255 -22.53 20.26 30.33
CA ASP A 255 -23.60 20.49 29.37
C ASP A 255 -24.73 21.11 30.18
N ILE A 256 -24.87 22.43 30.08
CA ILE A 256 -26.09 23.12 30.45
C ILE A 256 -27.17 22.51 29.59
N ASP A 257 -28.16 21.90 30.23
CA ASP A 257 -29.35 21.31 29.63
C ASP A 257 -30.06 22.31 28.70
N GLU A 258 -29.73 22.28 27.41
CA GLU A 258 -30.62 22.78 26.35
C GLU A 258 -31.56 21.64 25.93
N GLU A 259 -32.70 21.62 26.61
CA GLU A 259 -34.03 21.17 26.17
C GLU A 259 -34.07 20.27 24.90
N GLN A 260 -33.87 18.96 25.11
CA GLN A 260 -34.00 17.95 24.06
C GLN A 260 -35.47 17.62 23.74
N VAL A 261 -36.01 18.21 22.67
CA VAL A 261 -37.20 17.68 22.00
C VAL A 261 -36.88 16.30 21.37
N PRO A 262 -37.63 15.23 21.66
CA PRO A 262 -37.31 13.88 21.20
C PRO A 262 -37.65 13.70 19.70
N LYS A 263 -36.67 13.90 18.81
CA LYS A 263 -36.79 13.51 17.39
C LYS A 263 -36.34 12.04 17.18
N PRO A 264 -37.08 11.24 16.40
CA PRO A 264 -36.90 9.78 16.31
C PRO A 264 -35.50 9.41 15.80
N ARG A 265 -34.89 8.39 16.44
CA ARG A 265 -33.53 7.91 16.17
C ARG A 265 -33.29 7.55 14.70
N PHE A 266 -34.33 7.09 14.00
CA PHE A 266 -34.28 6.73 12.58
C PHE A 266 -34.08 7.96 11.65
N ALA A 267 -34.75 9.08 11.92
CA ALA A 267 -34.61 10.32 11.15
C ALA A 267 -33.25 11.03 11.38
N ARG A 268 -32.55 10.67 12.47
CA ARG A 268 -31.19 11.11 12.77
C ARG A 268 -30.15 10.29 11.98
N GLY A 269 -30.35 8.98 11.88
CA GLY A 269 -29.56 8.08 11.03
C GLY A 269 -29.71 8.42 9.54
N TRP A 270 -30.93 8.60 9.06
CA TRP A 270 -31.22 8.96 7.66
C TRP A 270 -30.61 10.30 7.26
N ARG A 271 -30.68 11.34 8.11
CA ARG A 271 -30.03 12.64 7.83
C ARG A 271 -28.51 12.58 7.85
N ARG A 272 -27.91 11.75 8.72
CA ARG A 272 -26.46 11.51 8.69
C ARG A 272 -26.04 10.79 7.42
N ILE A 273 -26.76 9.73 7.03
CA ILE A 273 -26.50 8.99 5.79
C ILE A 273 -26.67 9.92 4.58
N HIS A 274 -27.76 10.68 4.51
CA HIS A 274 -27.97 11.65 3.43
C HIS A 274 -26.89 12.74 3.41
N GLY A 275 -26.45 13.24 4.56
CA GLY A 275 -25.34 14.20 4.68
C GLY A 275 -23.99 13.61 4.25
N LEU A 276 -23.75 12.32 4.50
CA LEU A 276 -22.58 11.59 4.00
C LEU A 276 -22.65 11.41 2.48
N PHE A 277 -23.81 11.04 1.93
CA PHE A 277 -24.01 10.92 0.49
C PHE A 277 -23.86 12.27 -0.22
N SER A 278 -24.40 13.35 0.33
CA SER A 278 -24.25 14.69 -0.26
C SER A 278 -22.80 15.16 -0.24
N LYS A 279 -22.07 14.94 0.87
CA LYS A 279 -20.64 15.27 0.96
C LYS A 279 -19.78 14.40 0.04
N THR A 280 -20.16 13.13 -0.14
CA THR A 280 -19.50 12.25 -1.11
C THR A 280 -19.75 12.74 -2.53
N ALA A 281 -21.00 13.06 -2.89
CA ALA A 281 -21.34 13.60 -4.20
C ALA A 281 -20.60 14.93 -4.50
N GLU A 282 -20.44 15.78 -3.50
CA GLU A 282 -19.64 17.00 -3.60
C GLU A 282 -18.16 16.70 -3.86
N ASN A 283 -17.55 15.76 -3.13
CA ASN A 283 -16.16 15.33 -3.38
C ASN A 283 -15.97 14.79 -4.81
N PHE A 284 -16.91 13.98 -5.30
CA PHE A 284 -16.89 13.51 -6.69
C PHE A 284 -17.01 14.66 -7.69
N ARG A 285 -17.92 15.61 -7.44
CA ARG A 285 -18.08 16.79 -8.29
C ARG A 285 -16.81 17.64 -8.33
N THR A 286 -16.15 17.84 -7.20
CA THR A 286 -14.88 18.56 -7.09
C THR A 286 -13.76 17.81 -7.84
N TYR A 287 -13.68 16.49 -7.68
CA TYR A 287 -12.74 15.64 -8.41
C TYR A 287 -12.87 15.79 -9.93
N PHE A 288 -14.09 15.65 -10.48
CA PHE A 288 -14.32 15.74 -11.94
C PHE A 288 -14.09 17.13 -12.54
N ARG A 289 -14.24 18.19 -11.74
CA ARG A 289 -14.00 19.58 -12.18
C ARG A 289 -12.54 20.00 -12.06
N HIS A 290 -11.72 19.24 -11.33
CA HIS A 290 -10.34 19.60 -11.08
C HIS A 290 -9.46 19.36 -12.32
N ARG A 291 -8.49 20.25 -12.56
CA ARG A 291 -7.58 20.20 -13.73
C ARG A 291 -6.75 18.91 -13.83
N ALA A 292 -6.41 18.30 -12.69
CA ALA A 292 -5.65 17.05 -12.62
C ALA A 292 -6.52 15.78 -12.80
N PHE A 293 -7.83 15.93 -13.02
CA PHE A 293 -8.79 14.82 -13.14
C PHE A 293 -8.35 13.76 -14.16
N LEU A 294 -8.08 14.15 -15.42
CA LEU A 294 -7.73 13.16 -16.46
C LEU A 294 -6.45 12.38 -16.11
N ALA A 295 -5.45 13.05 -15.52
CA ALA A 295 -4.21 12.40 -15.12
C ALA A 295 -4.46 11.38 -13.99
N SER A 296 -5.19 11.79 -12.95
CA SER A 296 -5.57 10.93 -11.83
C SER A 296 -6.46 9.75 -12.28
N PHE A 297 -7.46 10.01 -13.11
CA PHE A 297 -8.37 8.99 -13.61
C PHE A 297 -7.67 8.00 -14.56
N ALA A 298 -6.72 8.46 -15.38
CA ALA A 298 -5.86 7.59 -16.16
C ALA A 298 -5.05 6.65 -15.25
N GLY A 299 -4.46 7.16 -14.17
CA GLY A 299 -3.78 6.35 -13.15
C GLY A 299 -4.71 5.32 -12.50
N ALA A 300 -5.91 5.73 -12.10
CA ALA A 300 -6.89 4.81 -11.52
C ALA A 300 -7.33 3.70 -12.49
N LEU A 301 -7.49 4.02 -13.77
CA LEU A 301 -7.90 3.07 -14.81
C LEU A 301 -6.88 1.94 -15.03
N LEU A 302 -5.59 2.16 -14.73
CA LEU A 302 -4.55 1.13 -14.80
C LEU A 302 -4.74 -0.01 -13.78
N TYR A 303 -5.57 0.18 -12.74
CA TYR A 303 -5.95 -0.88 -11.81
C TYR A 303 -6.95 -1.87 -12.43
N PHE A 304 -7.58 -1.52 -13.56
CA PHE A 304 -8.42 -2.45 -14.31
C PHE A 304 -7.56 -3.37 -15.18
N THR A 305 -6.79 -4.25 -14.55
CA THR A 305 -5.92 -5.18 -15.25
C THR A 305 -5.84 -6.52 -14.54
N VAL A 306 -5.90 -7.61 -15.31
CA VAL A 306 -5.53 -8.95 -14.86
C VAL A 306 -4.06 -9.26 -15.16
N LEU A 307 -3.40 -8.41 -15.95
CA LEU A 307 -2.00 -8.57 -16.37
C LEU A 307 -1.08 -8.04 -15.29
N SER A 308 -1.11 -8.69 -14.14
CA SER A 308 -0.20 -8.47 -13.01
C SER A 308 0.06 -9.77 -12.28
N PHE A 309 1.20 -9.91 -11.61
CA PHE A 309 1.50 -11.09 -10.78
C PHE A 309 0.70 -11.12 -9.47
N ALA A 310 -0.57 -10.71 -9.55
CA ALA A 310 -1.62 -10.91 -8.57
C ALA A 310 -2.29 -12.28 -8.78
N SER A 311 -3.35 -12.56 -8.00
CA SER A 311 -4.01 -13.87 -7.97
C SER A 311 -4.50 -14.33 -9.35
N GLN A 312 -5.08 -13.47 -10.17
CA GLN A 312 -5.67 -13.89 -11.46
C GLN A 312 -4.62 -14.48 -12.43
N MET A 313 -3.54 -13.73 -12.71
CA MET A 313 -2.49 -14.18 -13.64
C MET A 313 -1.69 -15.36 -13.08
N VAL A 314 -1.37 -15.34 -11.78
CA VAL A 314 -0.67 -16.46 -11.12
C VAL A 314 -1.46 -17.74 -11.30
N THR A 315 -2.78 -17.67 -11.08
CA THR A 315 -3.64 -18.82 -11.24
C THR A 315 -3.71 -19.29 -12.70
N TYR A 316 -3.83 -18.36 -13.65
CA TYR A 316 -3.77 -18.69 -15.08
C TYR A 316 -2.46 -19.43 -15.43
N LEU A 317 -1.31 -18.92 -15.00
CA LEU A 317 -0.01 -19.52 -15.27
C LEU A 317 0.09 -20.95 -14.69
N LEU A 318 -0.37 -21.16 -13.46
CA LEU A 318 -0.41 -22.50 -12.86
C LEU A 318 -1.34 -23.43 -13.63
N SER A 319 -2.49 -22.94 -14.10
CA SER A 319 -3.45 -23.73 -14.88
C SER A 319 -2.92 -24.16 -16.25
N VAL A 320 -2.00 -23.38 -16.84
CA VAL A 320 -1.30 -23.71 -18.10
C VAL A 320 -0.17 -24.72 -17.88
N GLY A 321 0.24 -24.97 -16.64
CA GLY A 321 1.27 -25.94 -16.27
C GLY A 321 2.61 -25.33 -15.88
N TYR A 322 2.69 -24.02 -15.62
CA TYR A 322 3.90 -23.45 -15.01
C TYR A 322 4.05 -23.93 -13.58
N SER A 323 5.29 -24.19 -13.17
CA SER A 323 5.58 -24.51 -11.77
C SER A 323 5.49 -23.27 -10.88
N ALA A 324 5.18 -23.46 -9.60
CA ALA A 324 5.19 -22.39 -8.61
C ALA A 324 6.55 -21.65 -8.56
N THR A 325 7.66 -22.38 -8.72
CA THR A 325 9.01 -21.82 -8.84
C THR A 325 9.15 -20.85 -10.00
N GLN A 326 8.66 -21.20 -11.19
CA GLN A 326 8.72 -20.33 -12.37
C GLN A 326 7.89 -19.07 -12.17
N VAL A 327 6.67 -19.20 -11.61
CA VAL A 327 5.80 -18.05 -11.33
C VAL A 327 6.41 -17.13 -10.25
N GLY A 328 7.01 -17.71 -9.21
CA GLY A 328 7.73 -16.96 -8.18
C GLY A 328 8.91 -16.16 -8.74
N LEU A 329 9.75 -16.80 -9.57
CA LEU A 329 10.88 -16.14 -10.25
C LEU A 329 10.40 -14.99 -11.16
N ALA A 330 9.35 -15.23 -11.95
CA ALA A 330 8.78 -14.22 -12.82
C ALA A 330 8.26 -13.00 -12.05
N ARG A 331 7.61 -13.22 -10.89
CA ARG A 331 7.20 -12.15 -9.99
C ARG A 331 8.39 -11.39 -9.42
N THR A 332 9.46 -12.07 -9.01
CA THR A 332 10.68 -11.41 -8.52
C THR A 332 11.30 -10.51 -9.60
N LEU A 333 11.40 -11.00 -10.84
CA LEU A 333 11.85 -10.19 -11.97
C LEU A 333 10.94 -8.98 -12.19
N SER A 334 9.61 -9.18 -12.13
CA SER A 334 8.61 -8.12 -12.24
C SER A 334 8.82 -7.01 -11.20
N VAL A 335 8.99 -7.37 -9.93
CA VAL A 335 9.29 -6.41 -8.85
C VAL A 335 10.65 -5.73 -9.08
N GLY A 336 11.63 -6.42 -9.65
CA GLY A 336 12.89 -5.80 -10.08
C GLY A 336 12.69 -4.64 -11.05
N PHE A 337 11.81 -4.80 -12.07
CA PHE A 337 11.44 -3.72 -12.99
C PHE A 337 10.61 -2.62 -12.31
N GLU A 338 9.75 -2.96 -11.34
CA GLU A 338 9.04 -1.96 -10.53
C GLU A 338 10.02 -1.08 -9.75
N VAL A 339 11.01 -1.69 -9.10
CA VAL A 339 12.05 -0.95 -8.36
C VAL A 339 12.91 -0.15 -9.34
N LEU A 340 13.26 -0.70 -10.51
CA LEU A 340 13.99 0.01 -11.55
C LEU A 340 13.32 1.33 -11.97
N SER A 341 11.99 1.35 -11.98
CA SER A 341 11.21 2.55 -12.33
C SER A 341 11.50 3.74 -11.40
N THR A 342 11.90 3.49 -10.16
CA THR A 342 12.19 4.55 -9.18
C THR A 342 13.47 5.33 -9.49
N TRP A 343 14.36 4.81 -10.34
CA TRP A 343 15.49 5.58 -10.88
C TRP A 343 15.17 6.14 -12.26
N VAL A 344 14.53 5.32 -13.12
CA VAL A 344 14.22 5.72 -14.51
C VAL A 344 13.22 6.88 -14.54
N ALA A 345 12.19 6.87 -13.71
CA ALA A 345 11.15 7.90 -13.75
C ALA A 345 11.67 9.28 -13.27
N PRO A 346 12.34 9.43 -12.12
CA PRO A 346 12.91 10.73 -11.72
C PRO A 346 13.98 11.24 -12.69
N TRP A 347 14.82 10.35 -13.23
CA TRP A 347 15.79 10.71 -14.26
C TRP A 347 15.09 11.29 -15.50
N LEU A 348 14.01 10.65 -15.96
CA LEU A 348 13.23 11.11 -17.10
C LEU A 348 12.50 12.42 -16.79
N MET A 349 11.90 12.55 -15.60
CA MET A 349 11.27 13.78 -15.13
C MET A 349 12.26 14.96 -15.13
N GLY A 350 13.49 14.76 -14.67
CA GLY A 350 14.53 15.80 -14.68
C GLY A 350 14.97 16.23 -16.07
N ARG A 351 14.83 15.34 -17.08
CA ARG A 351 15.21 15.61 -18.48
C ARG A 351 14.10 16.29 -19.29
N VAL A 352 12.86 15.82 -19.17
CA VAL A 352 11.75 16.24 -20.04
C VAL A 352 10.56 16.85 -19.30
N GLY A 353 10.62 16.90 -17.97
CA GLY A 353 9.51 17.31 -17.11
C GLY A 353 8.52 16.17 -16.82
N PRO A 354 7.77 16.25 -15.71
CA PRO A 354 6.93 15.14 -15.23
C PRO A 354 5.76 14.80 -16.14
N VAL A 355 5.14 15.82 -16.78
CA VAL A 355 4.03 15.62 -17.73
C VAL A 355 4.48 14.83 -18.98
N ARG A 356 5.67 15.13 -19.52
CA ARG A 356 6.20 14.40 -20.68
C ARG A 356 6.74 13.02 -20.29
N ALA A 357 7.40 12.93 -19.13
CA ALA A 357 7.86 11.65 -18.60
C ALA A 357 6.70 10.67 -18.44
N GLY A 358 5.55 11.12 -17.93
CA GLY A 358 4.34 10.31 -17.85
C GLY A 358 3.86 9.81 -19.22
N LEU A 359 3.92 10.63 -20.26
CA LEU A 359 3.53 10.21 -21.62
C LEU A 359 4.47 9.14 -22.17
N TRP A 360 5.78 9.29 -21.98
CA TRP A 360 6.77 8.27 -22.39
C TRP A 360 6.58 6.95 -21.63
N LEU A 361 6.39 7.01 -20.32
CA LEU A 361 6.26 5.83 -19.47
C LEU A 361 4.95 5.08 -19.72
N SER A 362 3.83 5.78 -19.87
CA SER A 362 2.55 5.19 -20.27
C SER A 362 2.59 4.60 -21.69
N SER A 363 3.28 5.25 -22.63
CA SER A 363 3.48 4.70 -23.99
C SER A 363 4.35 3.43 -23.97
N CYS A 364 5.38 3.39 -23.13
CA CYS A 364 6.21 2.21 -22.92
C CYS A 364 5.40 1.05 -22.32
N GLN A 365 4.54 1.33 -21.34
CA GLN A 365 3.63 0.33 -20.77
C GLN A 365 2.66 -0.22 -21.83
N LEU A 366 2.02 0.67 -22.59
CA LEU A 366 1.05 0.27 -23.61
C LEU A 366 1.70 -0.59 -24.71
N THR A 367 2.85 -0.16 -25.23
CA THR A 367 3.55 -0.87 -26.31
C THR A 367 4.00 -2.26 -25.88
N THR A 368 4.56 -2.39 -24.67
CA THR A 368 4.99 -3.69 -24.13
C THR A 368 3.82 -4.65 -23.87
N LEU A 369 2.68 -4.15 -23.38
CA LEU A 369 1.48 -4.97 -23.17
C LEU A 369 0.78 -5.36 -24.47
N ILE A 370 0.71 -4.46 -25.46
CA ILE A 370 0.22 -4.79 -26.79
C ILE A 370 1.09 -5.86 -27.41
N ALA A 371 2.41 -5.72 -27.38
CA ALA A 371 3.34 -6.72 -27.91
C ALA A 371 3.19 -8.08 -27.22
N GLY A 372 3.15 -8.11 -25.88
CA GLY A 372 2.96 -9.34 -25.10
C GLY A 372 1.63 -10.02 -25.40
N THR A 373 0.55 -9.24 -25.50
CA THR A 373 -0.79 -9.77 -25.81
C THR A 373 -0.89 -10.21 -27.27
N ALA A 374 -0.36 -9.46 -28.23
CA ALA A 374 -0.35 -9.87 -29.63
C ALA A 374 0.37 -11.22 -29.81
N LEU A 375 1.54 -11.40 -29.18
CA LEU A 375 2.26 -12.67 -29.19
C LEU A 375 1.49 -13.78 -28.47
N PHE A 376 0.77 -13.46 -27.39
CA PHE A 376 -0.11 -14.41 -26.69
C PHE A 376 -1.20 -14.96 -27.63
N TRP A 377 -1.81 -14.11 -28.46
CA TRP A 377 -2.81 -14.51 -29.45
C TRP A 377 -2.19 -15.28 -30.62
N ILE A 378 -1.01 -14.89 -31.11
CA ILE A 378 -0.30 -15.61 -32.18
C ILE A 378 0.05 -17.03 -31.74
N PHE A 379 0.50 -17.21 -30.51
CA PHE A 379 0.88 -18.51 -29.97
C PHE A 379 -0.27 -19.29 -29.33
N ASN A 380 -1.54 -18.95 -29.62
CA ASN A 380 -2.70 -19.62 -29.01
C ASN A 380 -2.70 -21.16 -29.20
N GLY A 381 -2.05 -21.67 -30.25
CA GLY A 381 -1.88 -23.13 -30.46
C GLY A 381 -0.79 -23.80 -29.60
N LYS A 382 0.01 -23.03 -28.85
CA LYS A 382 1.09 -23.50 -27.97
C LYS A 382 0.95 -22.85 -26.59
N PRO A 383 0.20 -23.48 -25.66
CA PRO A 383 -0.15 -22.87 -24.36
C PRO A 383 1.05 -22.32 -23.57
N GLY A 384 2.16 -23.07 -23.53
CA GLY A 384 3.38 -22.64 -22.84
C GLY A 384 4.00 -21.36 -23.43
N ALA A 385 4.12 -21.29 -24.76
CA ALA A 385 4.70 -20.13 -25.46
C ALA A 385 3.79 -18.89 -25.37
N SER A 386 2.47 -19.10 -25.45
CA SER A 386 1.46 -18.06 -25.26
C SER A 386 1.53 -17.46 -23.85
N ALA A 387 1.51 -18.29 -22.81
CA ALA A 387 1.63 -17.81 -21.43
C ALA A 387 2.98 -17.12 -21.15
N SER A 388 4.08 -17.60 -21.74
CA SER A 388 5.41 -16.98 -21.65
C SER A 388 5.44 -15.57 -22.23
N SER A 389 4.83 -15.34 -23.39
CA SER A 389 4.83 -14.01 -24.01
C SER A 389 4.00 -13.01 -23.19
N LEU A 390 2.87 -13.45 -22.63
CA LEU A 390 2.05 -12.63 -21.74
C LEU A 390 2.79 -12.29 -20.44
N MET A 391 3.51 -13.26 -19.88
CA MET A 391 4.37 -13.08 -18.72
C MET A 391 5.49 -12.07 -18.99
N ALA A 392 6.20 -12.20 -20.11
CA ALA A 392 7.27 -11.28 -20.50
C ALA A 392 6.76 -9.85 -20.71
N GLY A 393 5.64 -9.67 -21.42
CA GLY A 393 5.01 -8.36 -21.59
C GLY A 393 4.56 -7.75 -20.25
N THR A 394 4.05 -8.58 -19.34
CA THR A 394 3.65 -8.15 -17.99
C THR A 394 4.83 -7.72 -17.13
N ILE A 395 6.00 -8.37 -17.26
CA ILE A 395 7.23 -8.01 -16.54
C ILE A 395 7.77 -6.67 -17.05
N LEU A 396 7.96 -6.53 -18.37
CA LEU A 396 8.54 -5.34 -18.98
C LEU A 396 7.67 -4.10 -18.78
N SER A 397 6.35 -4.26 -18.85
CA SER A 397 5.40 -3.15 -18.66
C SER A 397 5.41 -2.54 -17.26
N ARG A 398 5.94 -3.24 -16.24
CA ARG A 398 6.05 -2.72 -14.87
C ARG A 398 6.86 -1.44 -14.77
N LEU A 399 7.91 -1.33 -15.58
CA LEU A 399 8.76 -0.14 -15.61
C LEU A 399 7.94 1.09 -16.01
N GLY A 400 7.16 0.96 -17.09
CA GLY A 400 6.28 2.01 -17.58
C GLY A 400 5.14 2.32 -16.61
N LEU A 401 4.48 1.29 -16.08
CA LEU A 401 3.39 1.43 -15.11
C LEU A 401 3.82 2.18 -13.85
N ARG A 402 4.85 1.69 -13.15
CA ARG A 402 5.28 2.30 -11.89
C ARG A 402 5.94 3.65 -12.09
N GLY A 403 6.64 3.84 -13.19
CA GLY A 403 7.16 5.15 -13.53
C GLY A 403 6.05 6.17 -13.83
N PHE A 404 5.00 5.74 -14.52
CA PHE A 404 3.82 6.58 -14.79
C PHE A 404 3.07 6.94 -13.50
N ASP A 405 2.87 5.98 -12.60
CA ASP A 405 2.27 6.22 -11.28
C ASP A 405 3.01 7.34 -10.53
N LEU A 406 4.36 7.32 -10.52
CA LEU A 406 5.17 8.37 -9.90
C LEU A 406 4.94 9.75 -10.55
N CYS A 407 4.77 9.80 -11.87
CA CYS A 407 4.48 11.06 -12.58
C CYS A 407 3.10 11.60 -12.20
N VAL A 408 2.06 10.75 -12.20
CA VAL A 408 0.70 11.15 -11.84
C VAL A 408 0.65 11.61 -10.39
N GLN A 409 1.30 10.90 -9.47
CA GLN A 409 1.37 11.29 -8.06
C GLN A 409 2.01 12.65 -7.88
N LEU A 410 3.13 12.94 -8.57
CA LEU A 410 3.77 14.25 -8.51
C LEU A 410 2.84 15.35 -9.04
N ILE A 411 2.20 15.11 -10.19
CA ILE A 411 1.23 16.05 -10.78
C ILE A 411 0.07 16.33 -9.81
N VAL A 412 -0.51 15.30 -9.20
CA VAL A 412 -1.61 15.45 -8.24
C VAL A 412 -1.14 16.20 -6.99
N GLN A 413 0.06 15.91 -6.47
CA GLN A 413 0.61 16.58 -5.29
C GLN A 413 0.91 18.07 -5.52
N GLU A 414 1.41 18.41 -6.70
CA GLU A 414 1.74 19.80 -7.07
C GLU A 414 0.50 20.60 -7.45
N GLU A 415 -0.50 19.96 -8.08
CA GLU A 415 -1.64 20.67 -8.66
C GLU A 415 -2.86 20.77 -7.74
N VAL A 416 -3.06 19.82 -6.83
CA VAL A 416 -4.23 19.78 -5.94
C VAL A 416 -3.94 20.56 -4.66
N GLU A 417 -4.81 21.53 -4.38
CA GLU A 417 -4.73 22.40 -3.21
C GLU A 417 -4.83 21.58 -1.90
N ALA A 418 -4.09 21.99 -0.87
CA ALA A 418 -3.99 21.25 0.38
C ALA A 418 -5.35 21.00 1.06
N GLU A 419 -6.29 21.94 0.92
CA GLU A 419 -7.63 21.88 1.49
C GLU A 419 -8.49 20.75 0.90
N ILE A 420 -8.37 20.50 -0.41
CA ILE A 420 -9.17 19.49 -1.13
C ILE A 420 -8.41 18.19 -1.40
N ARG A 421 -7.09 18.15 -1.14
CA ARG A 421 -6.21 17.01 -1.45
C ARG A 421 -6.69 15.71 -0.83
N GLY A 422 -7.12 15.73 0.44
CA GLY A 422 -7.65 14.54 1.11
C GLY A 422 -8.92 14.01 0.43
N ALA A 423 -9.84 14.91 0.07
CA ALA A 423 -11.06 14.54 -0.66
C ALA A 423 -10.74 14.00 -2.06
N PHE A 424 -9.82 14.65 -2.79
CA PHE A 424 -9.38 14.22 -4.11
C PHE A 424 -8.78 12.81 -4.08
N SER A 425 -7.82 12.56 -3.18
CA SER A 425 -7.19 11.24 -3.02
C SER A 425 -8.18 10.16 -2.57
N SER A 426 -9.22 10.52 -1.80
CA SER A 426 -10.27 9.56 -1.43
C SER A 426 -11.11 9.09 -2.62
N VAL A 427 -11.44 10.01 -3.54
CA VAL A 427 -12.18 9.68 -4.77
C VAL A 427 -11.30 8.89 -5.74
N GLU A 428 -10.02 9.27 -5.86
CA GLU A 428 -9.03 8.52 -6.63
C GLU A 428 -8.93 7.07 -6.14
N ALA A 429 -8.77 6.85 -4.83
CA ALA A 429 -8.73 5.52 -4.24
C ALA A 429 -10.04 4.73 -4.45
N ALA A 430 -11.20 5.40 -4.41
CA ALA A 430 -12.47 4.75 -4.71
C ALA A 430 -12.52 4.22 -6.16
N TRP A 431 -12.02 5.00 -7.13
CA TRP A 431 -11.90 4.56 -8.52
C TRP A 431 -10.92 3.39 -8.69
N GLN A 432 -9.76 3.44 -8.05
CA GLN A 432 -8.78 2.35 -8.07
C GLN A 432 -9.40 1.03 -7.58
N ASN A 433 -10.08 1.07 -6.42
CA ASN A 433 -10.78 -0.09 -5.87
C ASN A 433 -11.91 -0.59 -6.79
N ALA A 434 -12.69 0.32 -7.40
CA ALA A 434 -13.75 -0.06 -8.33
C ALA A 434 -13.20 -0.78 -9.57
N PHE A 435 -12.11 -0.28 -10.14
CA PHE A 435 -11.43 -0.89 -11.29
C PHE A 435 -10.78 -2.24 -10.94
N GLU A 436 -10.23 -2.38 -9.74
CA GLU A 436 -9.73 -3.66 -9.24
C GLU A 436 -10.86 -4.69 -9.09
N LEU A 437 -12.02 -4.28 -8.55
CA LEU A 437 -13.21 -5.14 -8.47
C LEU A 437 -13.71 -5.57 -9.85
N LEU A 438 -13.68 -4.67 -10.85
CA LEU A 438 -14.01 -5.02 -12.23
C LEU A 438 -13.02 -6.02 -12.83
N SER A 439 -11.73 -5.92 -12.50
CA SER A 439 -10.72 -6.91 -12.88
C SER A 439 -11.06 -8.30 -12.32
N PHE A 440 -11.42 -8.40 -11.03
CA PHE A 440 -11.88 -9.66 -10.44
C PHE A 440 -13.16 -10.18 -11.10
N ALA A 441 -14.17 -9.31 -11.27
CA ALA A 441 -15.44 -9.67 -11.91
C ALA A 441 -15.24 -10.24 -13.32
N SER A 442 -14.30 -9.67 -14.09
CA SER A 442 -13.97 -10.19 -15.43
C SER A 442 -13.53 -11.65 -15.39
N THR A 443 -12.69 -12.05 -14.44
CA THR A 443 -12.23 -13.44 -14.30
C THR A 443 -13.25 -14.39 -13.70
N ILE A 444 -14.23 -13.87 -12.97
CA ILE A 444 -15.38 -14.66 -12.51
C ILE A 444 -16.27 -14.99 -13.70
N PHE A 445 -16.55 -14.01 -14.55
CA PHE A 445 -17.32 -14.21 -15.77
C PHE A 445 -16.59 -15.15 -16.75
N PHE A 446 -15.28 -14.94 -16.95
CA PHE A 446 -14.41 -15.78 -17.78
C PHE A 446 -13.60 -16.78 -16.93
N SER A 447 -14.30 -17.72 -16.30
CA SER A 447 -13.73 -18.62 -15.28
C SER A 447 -12.84 -19.74 -15.83
N ARG A 448 -12.87 -20.02 -17.13
CA ARG A 448 -12.05 -21.08 -17.76
C ARG A 448 -10.69 -20.54 -18.23
N PRO A 449 -9.58 -21.27 -18.03
CA PRO A 449 -8.25 -20.85 -18.50
C PRO A 449 -8.18 -20.47 -19.99
N GLU A 450 -8.90 -21.20 -20.85
CA GLU A 450 -8.97 -20.94 -22.30
C GLU A 450 -9.63 -19.59 -22.64
N GLN A 451 -10.46 -19.08 -21.74
CA GLN A 451 -11.15 -17.79 -21.90
C GLN A 451 -10.30 -16.62 -21.39
N PHE A 452 -9.15 -16.86 -20.75
CA PHE A 452 -8.28 -15.83 -20.18
C PHE A 452 -7.81 -14.78 -21.22
N LYS A 453 -7.85 -15.13 -22.50
CA LYS A 453 -7.64 -14.19 -23.61
C LYS A 453 -8.56 -12.97 -23.58
N TRP A 454 -9.79 -13.11 -23.09
CA TRP A 454 -10.76 -12.01 -23.00
C TRP A 454 -10.43 -11.04 -21.85
N PRO A 455 -10.22 -11.48 -20.59
CA PRO A 455 -9.68 -10.62 -19.53
C PRO A 455 -8.36 -9.93 -19.91
N SER A 456 -7.45 -10.64 -20.59
CA SER A 456 -6.20 -10.07 -21.09
C SER A 456 -6.46 -8.92 -22.07
N LEU A 457 -7.38 -9.09 -23.02
CA LEU A 457 -7.73 -8.06 -23.99
C LEU A 457 -8.41 -6.85 -23.33
N ILE A 458 -9.32 -7.08 -22.38
CA ILE A 458 -9.97 -6.04 -21.58
C ILE A 458 -8.91 -5.20 -20.84
N SER A 459 -7.89 -5.85 -20.28
CA SER A 459 -6.79 -5.18 -19.59
C SER A 459 -5.98 -4.28 -20.53
N VAL A 460 -5.65 -4.76 -21.74
CA VAL A 460 -4.95 -3.94 -22.74
C VAL A 460 -5.82 -2.77 -23.20
N ALA A 461 -7.13 -2.99 -23.38
CA ALA A 461 -8.07 -1.93 -23.72
C ALA A 461 -8.13 -0.86 -22.62
N ALA A 462 -8.18 -1.26 -21.35
CA ALA A 462 -8.14 -0.34 -20.21
C ALA A 462 -6.84 0.48 -20.18
N VAL A 463 -5.68 -0.15 -20.41
CA VAL A 463 -4.38 0.54 -20.50
C VAL A 463 -4.34 1.50 -21.70
N ALA A 464 -4.91 1.13 -22.84
CA ALA A 464 -5.02 2.00 -24.01
C ALA A 464 -5.93 3.20 -23.74
N SER A 465 -7.06 2.99 -23.07
CA SER A 465 -7.95 4.06 -22.62
C SER A 465 -7.27 4.99 -21.60
N ALA A 466 -6.47 4.46 -20.68
CA ALA A 466 -5.69 5.25 -19.74
C ALA A 466 -4.64 6.10 -20.45
N TRP A 467 -3.91 5.50 -21.40
CA TRP A 467 -2.96 6.23 -22.26
C TRP A 467 -3.65 7.33 -23.09
N ALA A 468 -4.82 7.05 -23.67
CA ALA A 468 -5.58 8.03 -24.44
C ALA A 468 -6.08 9.18 -23.56
N ALA A 469 -6.60 8.88 -22.37
CA ALA A 469 -7.02 9.88 -21.39
C ALA A 469 -5.84 10.75 -20.94
N TYR A 470 -4.69 10.15 -20.65
CA TYR A 470 -3.49 10.91 -20.30
C TYR A 470 -2.95 11.74 -21.47
N THR A 471 -2.96 11.21 -22.69
CA THR A 471 -2.58 11.95 -23.89
C THR A 471 -3.50 13.15 -24.12
N GLY A 472 -4.81 12.98 -23.90
CA GLY A 472 -5.79 14.07 -23.90
C GLY A 472 -5.45 15.13 -22.84
N PHE A 473 -5.06 14.72 -21.63
CA PHE A 473 -4.59 15.65 -20.59
C PHE A 473 -3.36 16.45 -21.03
N VAL A 474 -2.36 15.78 -21.61
CA VAL A 474 -1.15 16.43 -22.13
C VAL A 474 -1.50 17.40 -23.26
N TYR A 475 -2.42 17.02 -24.16
CA TYR A 475 -2.89 17.87 -25.24
C TYR A 475 -3.60 19.13 -24.73
N VAL A 476 -4.56 18.98 -23.81
CA VAL A 476 -5.27 20.12 -23.19
C VAL A 476 -4.31 21.06 -22.47
N ARG A 477 -3.28 20.52 -21.80
CA ARG A 477 -2.27 21.30 -21.08
C ARG A 477 -1.31 22.06 -21.99
N ARG A 478 -0.98 21.55 -23.18
CA ARG A 478 0.17 22.04 -23.98
C ARG A 478 -0.21 22.51 -25.38
N GLY A 479 -1.36 22.12 -25.90
CA GLY A 479 -1.81 22.41 -27.28
C GLY A 479 -1.08 21.63 -28.39
N HIS A 480 -0.03 20.86 -28.07
CA HIS A 480 0.74 20.05 -29.04
C HIS A 480 1.44 18.86 -28.36
N LEU A 481 1.53 17.72 -29.06
CA LEU A 481 2.09 16.45 -28.53
C LEU A 481 3.60 16.29 -28.77
N LEU A 482 4.12 16.83 -29.88
CA LEU A 482 5.54 16.83 -30.25
C LEU A 482 5.97 18.26 -30.59
N HIS A 483 7.17 18.69 -30.16
CA HIS A 483 7.74 19.94 -30.67
C HIS A 483 7.99 19.76 -32.18
N PRO A 484 7.48 20.64 -33.07
CA PRO A 484 8.05 20.73 -34.39
C PRO A 484 9.52 21.13 -34.22
N PHE A 485 10.42 20.30 -34.74
CA PHE A 485 11.86 20.54 -34.75
C PHE A 485 12.09 21.86 -35.50
N ARG A 486 12.20 22.98 -34.78
CA ARG A 486 12.56 24.26 -35.39
C ARG A 486 14.04 24.14 -35.72
N ARG A 487 14.34 23.73 -36.95
CA ARG A 487 15.69 23.92 -37.53
C ARG A 487 16.01 25.39 -37.35
N THR A 488 17.05 25.68 -36.58
CA THR A 488 17.81 26.91 -36.70
C THR A 488 18.38 26.94 -38.12
N THR A 489 17.62 27.53 -39.05
CA THR A 489 18.18 28.10 -40.26
C THR A 489 18.71 29.48 -39.87
N GLU A 490 19.94 29.50 -39.37
CA GLU A 490 20.81 30.66 -39.56
C GLU A 490 21.46 30.47 -40.94
N GLY A 491 21.19 31.42 -41.82
CA GLY A 491 21.68 31.54 -43.18
C GLY A 491 21.19 32.88 -43.71
#